data_AF-A0A7V7B3J0-F1
#
_entry.id   AF-A0A7V7B3J0-F1
#
_cell.length_a   1.000
_cell.length_b   1.000
_cell.length_c   1.000
_cell.angle_alpha   90.00
_cell.angle_beta   90.00
_cell.angle_gamma   90.00
#
_symmetry.space_group_name_H-M   'P 1'
#
loop_
_entity.id
_entity.type
_entity.pdbx_description
1 polymer ?
#
loop_
_entity_poly.entity_id
_entity_poly.type
_entity_poly.pdbx_seq_one_letter_code
_entity_poly.pdbx_strand_id
1 'polypeptide(L)'
;MIKWLQWIVITIFFLIFLTPLAIWGYVKYEHYALEKETLNYLIDKGYSEDEILSIESKLKKLSLFTAEVAFKDEPTISYDYKKSDNKIIQIGPTLDIPNYEFKHLE
;
A
#
# COMPACT_ATOMS: atom_id res chain seq x y z
N MET A 1 15.55 46.04 -10.43
CA MET A 1 15.81 45.26 -9.21
C MET A 1 14.57 44.56 -8.62
N ILE A 2 13.36 44.64 -9.22
CA ILE A 2 12.13 44.00 -8.69
C ILE A 2 11.69 42.77 -9.51
N LYS A 3 12.06 42.70 -10.80
CA LYS A 3 11.66 41.61 -11.70
C LYS A 3 12.14 40.22 -11.24
N TRP A 4 13.34 40.12 -10.65
CA TRP A 4 13.86 38.85 -10.14
C TRP A 4 13.10 38.36 -8.89
N LEU A 5 12.66 39.29 -8.04
CA LEU A 5 11.79 38.98 -6.89
C LEU A 5 10.43 38.47 -7.34
N GLN A 6 9.86 39.04 -8.41
CA GLN A 6 8.60 38.56 -9.00
C GLN A 6 8.73 37.12 -9.50
N TRP A 7 9.81 36.79 -10.21
CA TRP A 7 10.06 35.41 -10.65
C TRP A 7 10.21 34.45 -9.47
N ILE A 8 10.92 34.85 -8.41
CA ILE A 8 11.05 34.04 -7.18
C ILE A 8 9.67 33.76 -6.56
N VAL A 9 8.82 34.78 -6.42
CA VAL A 9 7.48 34.62 -5.83
C VAL A 9 6.61 33.68 -6.69
N ILE A 10 6.67 33.81 -8.02
CA ILE A 10 5.96 32.92 -8.94
C ILE A 10 6.47 31.48 -8.79
N THR A 11 7.78 31.27 -8.75
CA THR A 11 8.36 29.93 -8.58
C THR A 11 7.96 29.31 -7.23
N ILE A 12 8.01 30.07 -6.14
CA ILE A 12 7.59 29.60 -4.81
C ILE A 12 6.10 29.24 -4.82
N PHE A 13 5.26 30.06 -5.44
CA PHE A 13 3.83 29.76 -5.58
C PHE A 13 3.63 28.44 -6.33
N PHE A 14 4.27 28.25 -7.48
CA PHE A 14 4.19 26.98 -8.21
C PHE A 14 4.70 25.80 -7.37
N LEU A 15 5.80 25.93 -6.64
CA LEU A 15 6.30 24.85 -5.76
C LEU A 15 5.28 24.50 -4.66
N ILE A 16 4.64 25.48 -4.04
CA ILE A 16 3.62 25.26 -3.01
C ILE A 16 2.41 24.49 -3.55
N PHE A 17 2.03 24.68 -4.81
CA PHE A 17 0.88 23.98 -5.40
C PHE A 17 1.26 22.65 -6.09
N LEU A 18 2.42 22.57 -6.75
CA LEU A 18 2.87 21.35 -7.42
C LEU A 18 3.33 20.28 -6.44
N THR A 19 3.98 20.66 -5.33
CA THR A 19 4.54 19.67 -4.42
C THR A 19 3.47 18.82 -3.71
N PRO A 20 2.34 19.35 -3.20
CA PRO A 20 1.29 18.52 -2.61
C PRO A 20 0.61 17.62 -3.65
N LEU A 21 0.44 18.11 -4.88
CA LEU A 21 -0.11 17.31 -5.98
C LEU A 21 0.80 16.14 -6.34
N ALA A 22 2.12 16.38 -6.41
CA ALA A 22 3.10 15.33 -6.69
C ALA A 22 3.14 14.29 -5.55
N ILE A 23 3.14 14.74 -4.29
CA ILE A 23 3.10 13.84 -3.13
C ILE A 23 1.82 13.00 -3.13
N TRP A 24 0.67 13.62 -3.35
CA TRP A 24 -0.62 12.92 -3.42
C TRP A 24 -0.65 11.90 -4.55
N GLY A 25 -0.15 12.27 -5.74
CA GLY A 25 -0.02 11.36 -6.88
C GLY A 25 0.90 10.17 -6.58
N TYR A 26 2.05 10.42 -5.95
CA TYR A 26 2.99 9.37 -5.54
C TYR A 26 2.37 8.39 -4.54
N VAL A 27 1.74 8.89 -3.48
CA VAL A 27 1.08 8.06 -2.47
C VAL A 27 -0.01 7.19 -3.10
N LYS A 28 -0.85 7.77 -3.96
CA LYS A 28 -1.91 7.03 -4.65
C LYS A 28 -1.34 5.95 -5.59
N TYR A 29 -0.25 6.25 -6.28
CA TYR A 29 0.45 5.29 -7.13
C TYR A 29 0.99 4.10 -6.32
N GLU A 30 1.68 4.37 -5.21
CA GLU A 30 2.24 3.32 -4.34
C GLU A 30 1.15 2.41 -3.76
N HIS A 31 0.01 2.97 -3.35
CA HIS A 31 -1.14 2.16 -2.91
C HIS A 31 -1.61 1.19 -3.98
N TYR A 32 -1.90 1.71 -5.18
CA TYR A 32 -2.38 0.90 -6.31
C TYR A 32 -1.34 -0.14 -6.77
N ALA A 33 -0.07 0.26 -6.83
CA ALA A 33 1.01 -0.64 -7.21
C ALA A 33 1.15 -1.79 -6.21
N LEU A 34 1.10 -1.51 -4.90
CA LEU A 34 1.20 -2.54 -3.87
C LEU A 34 0.01 -3.50 -3.86
N GLU A 35 -1.22 -3.00 -4.06
CA GLU A 35 -2.42 -3.85 -4.19
C GLU A 35 -2.28 -4.81 -5.38
N LYS A 36 -1.87 -4.28 -6.53
CA LYS A 36 -1.70 -5.07 -7.76
C LYS A 36 -0.56 -6.08 -7.66
N GLU A 37 0.57 -5.68 -7.08
CA GLU A 37 1.70 -6.59 -6.88
C GLU A 37 1.36 -7.70 -5.87
N THR A 38 0.62 -7.37 -4.81
CA THR A 38 0.13 -8.36 -3.84
C THR A 38 -0.85 -9.34 -4.48
N LEU A 39 -1.76 -8.85 -5.33
CA LEU A 39 -2.67 -9.72 -6.09
C LEU A 39 -1.89 -10.70 -6.96
N ASN A 40 -0.95 -10.20 -7.77
CA ASN A 40 -0.13 -11.04 -8.64
C ASN A 40 0.67 -12.07 -7.83
N TYR A 41 1.24 -11.66 -6.70
CA TYR A 41 1.94 -12.56 -5.80
C TYR A 41 1.06 -13.71 -5.28
N LEU A 42 -0.18 -13.41 -4.88
CA LEU A 42 -1.13 -14.43 -4.42
C LEU A 42 -1.55 -15.36 -5.57
N ILE A 43 -1.75 -14.82 -6.77
CA ILE A 43 -2.01 -15.63 -7.97
C ILE A 43 -0.85 -16.57 -8.25
N ASP A 44 0.39 -16.08 -8.19
CA ASP A 44 1.61 -16.87 -8.38
C ASP A 44 1.76 -17.97 -7.30
N LYS A 45 1.19 -17.75 -6.11
CA LYS A 45 1.11 -18.75 -5.02
C LYS A 45 0.00 -19.79 -5.23
N GLY A 46 -0.87 -19.60 -6.21
CA GLY A 46 -1.94 -20.52 -6.57
C GLY A 46 -3.34 -20.13 -6.09
N TYR A 47 -3.50 -18.96 -5.47
CA TYR A 47 -4.83 -18.44 -5.15
C TYR A 47 -5.54 -17.92 -6.40
N SER A 48 -6.84 -18.12 -6.50
CA SER A 48 -7.65 -17.48 -7.53
C SER A 48 -8.18 -16.12 -7.05
N GLU A 49 -8.45 -15.21 -8.00
CA GLU A 49 -9.01 -13.89 -7.65
C GLU A 49 -10.35 -13.99 -6.92
N ASP A 50 -11.12 -15.05 -7.17
CA ASP A 50 -12.38 -15.29 -6.48
C ASP A 50 -12.23 -15.85 -5.06
N GLU A 51 -11.06 -16.28 -4.62
CA GLU A 51 -10.78 -16.62 -3.21
C GLU A 51 -10.45 -15.37 -2.39
N ILE A 52 -10.00 -14.30 -3.04
CA ILE A 52 -9.62 -13.05 -2.41
C ILE A 52 -10.88 -12.19 -2.23
N LEU A 53 -11.18 -11.81 -0.99
CA LEU A 53 -12.29 -10.93 -0.69
C LEU A 53 -11.92 -9.47 -0.96
N SER A 54 -10.76 -9.05 -0.49
CA SER A 54 -10.25 -7.69 -0.68
C SER A 54 -8.73 -7.62 -0.52
N ILE A 55 -8.15 -6.62 -1.19
CA ILE A 55 -6.77 -6.17 -0.99
C ILE A 55 -6.82 -4.66 -0.83
N GLU A 56 -6.44 -4.15 0.33
CA GLU A 56 -6.44 -2.72 0.64
C GLU A 56 -5.07 -2.28 1.10
N SER A 57 -4.45 -1.34 0.40
CA SER A 57 -3.19 -0.76 0.85
C SER A 57 -3.42 0.36 1.87
N LYS A 58 -2.71 0.30 2.99
CA LYS A 58 -2.80 1.24 4.12
C LYS A 58 -1.42 1.71 4.55
N LEU A 59 -1.37 2.94 5.06
CA LEU A 59 -0.17 3.46 5.72
C LEU A 59 -0.10 2.90 7.14
N LYS A 60 0.95 2.15 7.47
CA LYS A 60 1.15 1.59 8.81
C LYS A 60 2.48 2.04 9.42
N LYS A 61 2.60 1.92 10.74
CA LYS A 61 3.84 2.29 11.45
C LYS A 61 5.00 1.34 11.13
N LEU A 62 4.71 0.06 10.87
CA LEU A 62 5.72 -0.98 10.65
C LEU A 62 6.28 -0.97 9.22
N SER A 63 5.46 -0.59 8.24
CA SER A 63 5.84 -0.36 6.85
C SER A 63 5.04 0.82 6.34
N LEU A 64 5.71 1.76 5.67
CA LEU A 64 5.08 2.96 5.11
C LEU A 64 3.86 2.60 4.27
N PHE A 65 3.93 1.53 3.49
CA PHE A 65 2.79 0.94 2.78
C PHE A 65 2.67 -0.54 3.14
N THR A 66 1.45 -0.97 3.45
CA THR A 66 1.10 -2.36 3.77
C THR A 66 -0.19 -2.72 3.05
N ALA A 67 -0.22 -3.84 2.34
CA ALA A 67 -1.45 -4.38 1.79
C ALA A 67 -2.09 -5.32 2.81
N GLU A 68 -3.32 -5.01 3.22
CA GLU A 68 -4.18 -5.90 3.99
C GLU A 68 -5.00 -6.76 3.02
N VAL A 69 -4.86 -8.07 3.13
CA VAL A 69 -5.60 -9.03 2.32
C VAL A 69 -6.59 -9.77 3.20
N ALA A 70 -7.85 -9.81 2.81
CA ALA A 70 -8.86 -10.68 3.40
C ALA A 70 -9.25 -11.77 2.40
N PHE A 71 -9.37 -13.01 2.86
CA PHE A 71 -9.81 -14.15 2.06
C PHE A 71 -11.30 -14.43 2.29
N LYS A 72 -12.00 -14.99 1.30
CA LYS A 72 -13.46 -15.21 1.41
C LYS A 72 -13.85 -16.28 2.42
N ASP A 73 -13.00 -17.28 2.62
CA ASP A 73 -13.23 -18.36 3.56
C ASP A 73 -12.75 -18.02 4.99
N GLU A 74 -12.13 -16.84 5.17
CA GLU A 74 -11.71 -16.27 6.44
C GLU A 74 -11.91 -14.72 6.49
N PRO A 75 -13.13 -14.21 6.27
CA PRO A 75 -13.37 -12.79 5.97
C PRO A 75 -13.16 -11.84 7.15
N THR A 76 -13.07 -12.37 8.38
CA THR A 76 -12.86 -11.59 9.60
C THR A 76 -11.38 -11.39 9.92
N ILE A 77 -10.50 -12.11 9.23
CA ILE A 77 -9.06 -12.02 9.40
C ILE A 77 -8.47 -11.32 8.19
N SER A 78 -7.47 -10.48 8.44
CA SER A 78 -6.69 -9.85 7.39
C SER A 78 -5.23 -10.14 7.60
N TYR A 79 -4.50 -10.26 6.51
CA TYR A 79 -3.08 -10.57 6.48
C TYR A 79 -2.32 -9.40 5.89
N ASP A 80 -1.28 -8.96 6.58
CA ASP A 80 -0.43 -7.85 6.19
C ASP A 80 0.68 -8.31 5.28
N TYR A 81 0.77 -7.70 4.10
CA TYR A 81 1.84 -7.90 3.13
C TYR A 81 2.60 -6.59 2.92
N LYS A 82 3.91 -6.70 2.67
CA LYS A 82 4.74 -5.56 2.26
C LYS A 82 5.64 -5.92 1.11
N LYS A 83 6.08 -4.88 0.40
CA LYS A 83 7.17 -4.97 -0.56
C LYS A 83 8.50 -4.80 0.15
N SER A 84 9.38 -5.79 0.06
CA SER A 84 10.75 -5.77 0.54
C SER A 84 11.67 -6.26 -0.58
N ASP A 85 12.69 -5.49 -0.94
CA ASP A 85 13.65 -5.84 -2.01
C ASP A 85 12.97 -6.27 -3.33
N ASN A 86 11.95 -5.51 -3.75
CA ASN A 86 11.09 -5.79 -4.92
C ASN A 86 10.33 -7.11 -4.87
N LYS A 87 10.14 -7.71 -3.70
CA LYS A 87 9.32 -8.90 -3.50
C LYS A 87 8.21 -8.61 -2.51
N ILE A 88 7.04 -9.19 -2.76
CA ILE A 88 5.96 -9.22 -1.78
C ILE A 88 6.26 -10.30 -0.76
N ILE A 89 6.15 -9.96 0.52
CA ILE A 89 6.28 -10.90 1.63
C ILE A 89 5.13 -10.68 2.61
N GLN A 90 4.63 -11.77 3.18
CA GLN A 90 3.69 -11.70 4.28
C GLN A 90 4.45 -11.32 5.58
N ILE A 91 3.90 -10.36 6.32
CA ILE A 91 4.36 -10.00 7.66
C ILE A 91 3.68 -10.90 8.70
N GLY A 92 2.38 -11.16 8.52
CA GLY A 92 1.55 -11.96 9.40
C GLY A 92 0.10 -11.46 9.43
N PRO A 93 -0.74 -11.95 10.35
CA PRO A 93 -2.10 -11.46 10.51
C PRO A 93 -2.08 -10.04 11.10
N THR A 94 -3.01 -9.19 10.65
CA THR A 94 -3.17 -7.82 11.14
C THR A 94 -3.52 -7.77 12.63
N LEU A 95 -4.29 -8.74 13.10
CA LEU A 95 -4.67 -8.91 14.50
C LEU A 95 -4.08 -10.21 15.02
N ASP A 96 -3.36 -10.12 16.14
CA ASP A 96 -2.88 -11.29 16.87
C ASP A 96 -4.02 -11.81 17.77
N ILE A 97 -4.58 -12.97 17.40
CA ILE A 97 -5.67 -13.61 18.12
C ILE A 97 -5.13 -14.89 18.75
N PRO A 98 -5.04 -14.97 20.08
CA PRO A 98 -4.49 -16.15 20.75
C PRO A 98 -5.40 -17.36 20.53
N ASN A 99 -4.78 -18.53 20.30
CA ASN A 99 -5.43 -19.81 20.00
C ASN A 99 -6.30 -19.82 18.72
N TYR A 100 -6.09 -18.87 17.81
CA TYR A 100 -6.67 -18.92 16.47
C TYR A 100 -5.73 -19.62 15.50
N GLU A 101 -6.27 -20.52 14.69
CA GLU A 101 -5.52 -21.22 13.64
C GLU A 101 -5.72 -20.48 12.31
N PHE A 102 -4.72 -19.69 11.94
CA PHE A 102 -4.73 -18.88 10.73
C PHE A 102 -4.58 -19.75 9.49
N LYS A 103 -5.55 -19.70 8.58
CA LYS A 103 -5.55 -20.54 7.37
C LYS A 103 -4.51 -20.15 6.32
N HIS A 104 -4.13 -18.88 6.25
CA HIS A 104 -3.30 -18.33 5.19
C HIS A 104 -1.97 -17.75 5.70
N LEU A 105 -1.51 -18.17 6.88
CA LEU A 105 -0.19 -17.80 7.38
C LEU A 105 0.91 -18.56 6.61
N GLU A 106 1.89 -17.83 6.09
CA GLU A 106 3.07 -18.35 5.35
C GLU A 106 4.19 -18.91 6.23
#